data_AF-A0A914WAY1-F1
#
_entry.id   AF-A0A914WAY1-F1
#
_cell.length_a   1.000
_cell.length_b   1.000
_cell.length_c   1.000
_cell.angle_alpha   90.00
_cell.angle_beta   90.00
_cell.angle_gamma   90.00
#
_symmetry.space_group_name_H-M   'P 1'
#
loop_
_entity.id
_entity.type
_entity.pdbx_description
1 polymer ?
#
loop_
_entity_poly.entity_id
_entity_poly.type
_entity_poly.pdbx_seq_one_letter_code
_entity_poly.pdbx_strand_id
1 'polypeptide(L)'
;MRCLSVILSLSLVVTISSQGCPGGWRQSEVVSTKCYYVGTQKTTWFEAESFCKGAGSSGHLTTITSAFENGNVDAVVISTSAVSVCDQFWIGANDFAVDQQYGWIDGDTSTYRNWAPGQPDISQQCASSTARTTGIWKTEPCGVENCFICETFAGSSGGSTVTSTSKPTTTTPPPTTTSTTTQPPTTTAAKKTDCYDWLHYGGATTSGVYSIQPPGSDPFSVYCDMTTDGGGWTVIQRRQDGTLSFYDKTWSDYKYGFQTDLRGDLWLGNDKINLLSTKDSTVNLRIEIRGDRCPPSATFPGVCAIPLDPNVFVYGTFKFYIDGESNNYMMHTSDILTGNLTSPGNPGFSTSNGKLFDTIDRTHGNGLIVPDDIGAWWFDSNTYCALNGEYNSKSWGIYFNRQYNNLNYDIVPVSTEIKLRRA
;
A
#
# COMPACT_ATOMS: atom_id res chain seq x y z
N MET A 1 49.97 49.37 -17.62
CA MET A 1 49.57 48.40 -16.57
C MET A 1 48.06 48.47 -16.43
N ARG A 2 47.33 47.49 -16.97
CA ARG A 2 45.88 47.33 -16.73
C ARG A 2 45.72 45.94 -16.10
N CYS A 3 45.28 45.92 -14.84
CA CYS A 3 45.12 44.70 -14.06
C CYS A 3 43.68 44.20 -14.29
N LEU A 4 43.52 43.09 -15.03
CA LEU A 4 42.25 42.38 -15.08
C LEU A 4 42.10 41.57 -13.79
N SER A 5 41.11 41.91 -12.97
CA SER A 5 40.66 41.08 -11.85
C SER A 5 39.70 40.03 -12.37
N VAL A 6 40.11 38.76 -12.34
CA VAL A 6 39.24 37.60 -12.59
C VAL A 6 38.57 37.25 -11.27
N ILE A 7 37.26 37.45 -11.17
CA ILE A 7 36.46 36.97 -10.03
C ILE A 7 36.16 35.49 -10.28
N LEU A 8 36.85 34.60 -9.58
CA LEU A 8 36.54 33.18 -9.54
C LEU A 8 35.32 32.98 -8.61
N SER A 9 34.13 32.79 -9.18
CA SER A 9 32.95 32.37 -8.41
C SER A 9 33.09 30.88 -8.05
N LEU A 10 33.55 30.60 -6.83
CA LEU A 10 33.60 29.25 -6.28
C LEU A 10 32.18 28.85 -5.84
N SER A 11 31.42 28.22 -6.73
CA SER A 11 30.15 27.59 -6.35
C SER A 11 30.47 26.38 -5.46
N LEU A 12 30.24 26.52 -4.15
CA LEU A 12 30.32 25.42 -3.20
C LEU A 12 29.22 24.41 -3.57
N VAL A 13 29.60 23.34 -4.27
CA VAL A 13 28.74 22.18 -4.44
C VAL A 13 28.66 21.51 -3.07
N VAL A 14 27.62 21.82 -2.29
CA VAL A 14 27.27 21.00 -1.13
C VAL A 14 26.78 19.68 -1.71
N THR A 15 27.68 18.70 -1.79
CA THR A 15 27.28 17.31 -1.98
C THR A 15 26.52 16.91 -0.72
N ILE A 16 25.19 16.90 -0.79
CA ILE A 16 24.38 16.20 0.20
C ILE A 16 24.71 14.72 0.00
N SER A 17 25.63 14.18 0.81
CA SER A 17 25.80 12.74 0.89
C SER A 17 24.46 12.18 1.37
N SER A 18 23.74 11.49 0.49
CA SER A 18 22.61 10.64 0.89
C SER A 18 23.17 9.60 1.84
N GLN A 19 22.98 9.79 3.15
CA GLN A 19 23.36 8.77 4.12
C GLN A 19 22.38 7.60 3.97
N GLY A 20 22.81 6.60 3.23
CA GLY A 20 22.10 5.33 3.10
C GLY A 20 22.20 4.50 4.37
N CYS A 21 21.63 3.31 4.33
CA CYS A 21 21.69 2.37 5.44
C CYS A 21 23.12 1.92 5.77
N PRO A 22 23.39 1.52 7.03
CA PRO A 22 24.69 0.96 7.39
C PRO A 22 25.03 -0.25 6.51
N GLY A 23 26.32 -0.53 6.32
CA GLY A 23 26.76 -1.66 5.51
C GLY A 23 26.16 -2.99 6.00
N GLY A 24 25.54 -3.74 5.09
CA GLY A 24 24.85 -5.00 5.42
C GLY A 24 23.37 -4.85 5.78
N TRP A 25 22.85 -3.62 5.86
CA TRP A 25 21.44 -3.33 6.05
C TRP A 25 20.77 -3.02 4.71
N ARG A 26 19.50 -3.40 4.57
CA ARG A 26 18.68 -3.09 3.41
C ARG A 26 17.80 -1.89 3.71
N GLN A 27 17.82 -0.88 2.84
CA GLN A 27 16.94 0.28 2.98
C GLN A 27 15.50 -0.12 2.68
N SER A 28 14.57 0.36 3.49
CA SER A 28 13.16 0.32 3.13
C SER A 28 12.98 1.11 1.84
N GLU A 29 12.39 0.49 0.82
CA GLU A 29 12.05 1.15 -0.45
C GLU A 29 10.91 2.18 -0.28
N VAL A 30 10.35 2.29 0.94
CA VAL A 30 9.08 2.94 1.27
C VAL A 30 9.26 4.06 2.27
N VAL A 31 9.98 3.78 3.37
CA VAL A 31 10.39 4.80 4.33
C VAL A 31 11.88 4.99 4.10
N SER A 32 12.27 6.00 3.32
CA SER A 32 13.68 6.23 2.94
C SER A 32 14.64 6.37 4.13
N THR A 33 14.11 6.50 5.35
CA THR A 33 14.87 6.54 6.59
C THR A 33 14.89 5.22 7.37
N LYS A 34 14.12 4.17 7.07
CA LYS A 34 14.23 2.87 7.79
C LYS A 34 15.17 1.90 7.08
N CYS A 35 15.93 1.15 7.87
CA CYS A 35 16.90 0.16 7.43
C CYS A 35 16.64 -1.15 8.16
N TYR A 36 16.66 -2.27 7.44
CA TYR A 36 16.42 -3.60 7.99
C TYR A 36 17.67 -4.49 7.91
N TYR A 37 17.89 -5.29 8.95
CA TYR A 37 18.92 -6.32 8.98
C TYR A 37 18.29 -7.66 9.34
N VAL A 38 18.62 -8.71 8.58
CA VAL A 38 18.14 -10.07 8.84
C VAL A 38 19.27 -10.89 9.46
N GLY A 39 19.10 -11.21 10.74
CA GLY A 39 20.00 -12.10 11.47
C GLY A 39 19.63 -13.56 11.24
N THR A 40 20.58 -14.36 10.75
CA THR A 40 20.38 -15.80 10.49
C THR A 40 20.81 -16.69 11.66
N GLN A 41 21.40 -16.11 12.70
CA GLN A 41 21.69 -16.82 13.95
C GLN A 41 20.41 -17.01 14.76
N LYS A 42 20.15 -18.25 15.18
CA LYS A 42 19.00 -18.55 16.04
C LYS A 42 19.30 -18.09 17.46
N THR A 43 18.39 -17.32 18.04
CA THR A 43 18.55 -16.66 19.35
C THR A 43 17.21 -16.57 20.04
N THR A 44 17.21 -16.39 21.36
CA THR A 44 15.98 -16.00 22.09
C THR A 44 15.53 -14.59 21.70
N TRP A 45 14.28 -14.23 21.97
CA TRP A 45 13.76 -12.90 21.64
C TRP A 45 14.60 -11.79 22.31
N PHE A 46 15.00 -11.98 23.56
CA PHE A 46 15.81 -11.01 24.31
C PHE A 46 17.23 -10.86 23.77
N GLU A 47 17.84 -11.96 23.30
CA GLU A 47 19.16 -11.93 22.67
C GLU A 47 19.11 -11.26 21.31
N ALA A 48 18.06 -11.50 20.52
CA ALA A 48 17.81 -10.83 19.25
C ALA A 48 17.64 -9.32 19.43
N GLU A 49 16.84 -8.90 20.40
CA GLU A 49 16.67 -7.49 20.76
C GLU A 49 17.99 -6.85 21.22
N SER A 50 18.76 -7.56 22.05
CA SER A 50 20.09 -7.10 22.47
C SER A 50 21.06 -6.96 21.28
N PHE A 51 20.96 -7.85 20.29
CA PHE A 51 21.75 -7.75 19.07
C PHE A 51 21.33 -6.52 18.26
N CYS A 52 20.03 -6.31 18.04
CA CYS A 52 19.53 -5.18 17.25
C CYS A 52 19.94 -3.84 17.85
N LYS A 53 19.90 -3.70 19.18
CA LYS A 53 20.40 -2.51 19.91
C LYS A 53 21.88 -2.22 19.69
N GLY A 54 22.70 -3.24 19.42
CA GLY A 54 24.13 -3.10 19.15
C GLY A 54 24.47 -2.93 17.67
N ALA A 55 23.59 -3.34 16.76
CA ALA A 55 23.86 -3.39 15.32
C ALA A 55 23.53 -2.07 14.59
N GLY A 56 22.65 -1.25 15.16
CA GLY A 56 22.27 0.07 14.64
C GLY A 56 22.30 1.14 15.74
N SER A 57 22.55 2.38 15.35
CA SER A 57 22.57 3.57 16.22
C SER A 57 21.27 3.80 17.01
N SER A 58 20.14 3.36 16.46
CA SER A 58 18.82 3.34 17.10
C SER A 58 18.16 1.98 16.89
N GLY A 59 18.96 0.91 16.90
CA GLY A 59 18.49 -0.40 16.47
C GLY A 59 17.59 -1.09 17.49
N HIS A 60 16.57 -1.78 17.01
CA HIS A 60 15.71 -2.68 17.80
C HIS A 60 15.10 -3.74 16.89
N LEU A 61 14.47 -4.76 17.45
CA LEU A 61 13.64 -5.68 16.68
C LEU A 61 12.56 -4.92 15.92
N THR A 62 12.33 -5.29 14.67
CA THR A 62 11.52 -4.49 13.74
C THR A 62 10.10 -4.24 14.24
N THR A 63 9.67 -3.01 14.05
CA THR A 63 8.32 -2.50 14.29
C THR A 63 7.60 -2.43 12.96
N ILE A 64 6.44 -3.07 12.87
CA ILE A 64 5.67 -3.15 11.63
C ILE A 64 4.35 -2.43 11.81
N THR A 65 4.29 -1.20 11.34
CA THR A 65 3.17 -0.27 11.56
C THR A 65 2.11 -0.30 10.45
N SER A 66 2.34 -1.05 9.36
CA SER A 66 1.40 -1.18 8.24
C SER A 66 1.59 -2.48 7.45
N ALA A 67 0.57 -2.89 6.68
CA ALA A 67 0.66 -4.04 5.77
C ALA A 67 1.74 -3.88 4.69
N PHE A 68 1.99 -2.65 4.25
CA PHE A 68 3.04 -2.38 3.28
C PHE A 68 4.43 -2.51 3.91
N GLU A 69 4.60 -2.02 5.14
CA GLU A 69 5.82 -2.27 5.93
C GLU A 69 6.02 -3.78 6.16
N ASN A 70 4.94 -4.53 6.45
CA ASN A 70 4.98 -5.98 6.57
C ASN A 70 5.48 -6.65 5.28
N GLY A 71 4.96 -6.25 4.12
CA GLY A 71 5.40 -6.75 2.82
C GLY A 71 6.87 -6.44 2.53
N ASN A 72 7.36 -5.26 2.90
CA ASN A 72 8.78 -4.92 2.76
C ASN A 72 9.67 -5.76 3.67
N VAL A 73 9.24 -5.97 4.92
CA VAL A 73 9.96 -6.81 5.88
C VAL A 73 10.03 -8.25 5.37
N ASP A 74 8.92 -8.79 4.85
CA ASP A 74 8.87 -10.12 4.22
C ASP A 74 9.77 -10.19 2.97
N ALA A 75 9.76 -9.17 2.11
CA ALA A 75 10.63 -9.09 0.95
C ALA A 75 12.13 -9.01 1.33
N VAL A 76 12.47 -8.29 2.41
CA VAL A 76 13.82 -8.24 2.95
C VAL A 76 14.26 -9.63 3.44
N VAL A 77 13.38 -10.38 4.10
CA VAL A 77 13.65 -11.76 4.52
C VAL A 77 13.85 -12.67 3.29
N ILE A 78 12.95 -12.63 2.31
CA ILE A 78 13.00 -13.44 1.09
C ILE A 78 14.23 -13.14 0.22
N SER A 79 14.61 -11.87 0.10
CA SER A 79 15.77 -11.44 -0.68
C SER A 79 17.12 -11.78 -0.03
N THR A 80 17.10 -12.32 1.19
CA THR A 80 18.29 -12.88 1.85
C THR A 80 18.25 -14.40 1.77
N SER A 81 19.41 -15.05 1.92
CA SER A 81 19.47 -16.49 2.11
C SER A 81 18.87 -16.95 3.45
N ALA A 82 18.28 -16.06 4.26
CA ALA A 82 17.73 -16.42 5.56
C ALA A 82 16.56 -17.41 5.47
N VAL A 83 15.76 -17.33 4.41
CA VAL A 83 14.65 -18.27 4.20
C VAL A 83 15.13 -19.71 3.96
N SER A 84 16.38 -19.97 3.57
CA SER A 84 16.89 -21.35 3.51
C SER A 84 17.37 -21.88 4.86
N VAL A 85 17.39 -21.03 5.89
CA VAL A 85 17.93 -21.31 7.23
C VAL A 85 16.85 -21.31 8.31
N CYS A 86 15.89 -20.40 8.20
CA CYS A 86 14.86 -20.15 9.19
C CYS A 86 13.48 -19.99 8.57
N ASP A 87 12.47 -20.51 9.27
CA ASP A 87 11.05 -20.31 8.94
C ASP A 87 10.40 -19.24 9.83
N GLN A 88 11.05 -18.84 10.93
CA GLN A 88 10.52 -17.91 11.93
C GLN A 88 11.55 -16.84 12.25
N PHE A 89 11.06 -15.61 12.38
CA PHE A 89 11.88 -14.42 12.57
C PHE A 89 11.30 -13.54 13.68
N TRP A 90 12.04 -13.30 14.75
CA TRP A 90 11.64 -12.38 15.79
C TRP A 90 11.39 -10.97 15.25
N ILE A 91 10.29 -10.38 15.72
CA ILE A 91 9.89 -8.99 15.49
C ILE A 91 9.66 -8.31 16.85
N GLY A 92 9.54 -6.98 16.86
CA GLY A 92 9.49 -6.17 18.08
C GLY A 92 8.19 -6.27 18.88
N ALA A 93 7.16 -6.95 18.36
CA ALA A 93 5.88 -7.07 19.06
C ALA A 93 5.97 -8.02 20.27
N ASN A 94 5.48 -7.54 21.42
CA ASN A 94 5.48 -8.24 22.70
C ASN A 94 4.34 -7.74 23.61
N ASP A 95 3.97 -8.48 24.66
CA ASP A 95 2.94 -8.07 25.63
C ASP A 95 3.50 -7.68 27.01
N PHE A 96 4.79 -7.33 27.10
CA PHE A 96 5.46 -7.10 28.37
C PHE A 96 4.90 -5.89 29.14
N ALA A 97 4.36 -4.89 28.42
CA ALA A 97 3.82 -3.69 29.02
C ALA A 97 2.44 -3.95 29.65
N VAL A 98 1.60 -4.73 28.97
CA VAL A 98 0.25 -5.08 29.40
C VAL A 98 -0.03 -6.50 28.91
N ASP A 99 -0.23 -7.42 29.85
CA ASP A 99 -0.53 -8.83 29.57
C ASP A 99 -1.64 -8.97 28.52
N GLN A 100 -1.41 -9.81 27.52
CA GLN A 100 -2.33 -10.06 26.40
C GLN A 100 -2.59 -8.86 25.49
N GLN A 101 -1.85 -7.76 25.63
CA GLN A 101 -1.88 -6.61 24.72
C GLN A 101 -0.52 -6.41 24.07
N TYR A 102 -0.41 -6.91 22.85
CA TYR A 102 0.83 -6.85 22.09
C TYR A 102 1.10 -5.43 21.57
N GLY A 103 2.17 -4.81 22.07
CA GLY A 103 2.72 -3.53 21.66
C GLY A 103 4.14 -3.65 21.08
N TRP A 104 4.64 -2.56 20.51
CA TRP A 104 5.97 -2.53 19.89
C TRP A 104 7.06 -2.18 20.90
N ILE A 105 8.23 -2.80 20.75
CA ILE A 105 9.37 -2.62 21.66
C ILE A 105 9.94 -1.19 21.67
N ASP A 106 9.75 -0.44 20.59
CA ASP A 106 10.11 0.98 20.48
C ASP A 106 9.05 1.94 21.04
N GLY A 107 7.91 1.40 21.49
CA GLY A 107 6.78 2.18 22.01
C GLY A 107 5.87 2.76 20.93
N ASP A 108 6.03 2.37 19.66
CA ASP A 108 5.10 2.78 18.60
C ASP A 108 3.65 2.33 18.94
N THR A 109 2.69 3.22 18.67
CA THR A 109 1.29 3.03 19.05
C THR A 109 0.41 2.52 17.91
N SER A 110 1.00 2.06 16.81
CA SER A 110 0.26 1.52 15.67
C SER A 110 -0.60 0.33 16.10
N THR A 111 -1.81 0.28 15.55
CA THR A 111 -2.83 -0.76 15.74
C THR A 111 -2.77 -1.84 14.67
N TYR A 112 -1.93 -1.69 13.63
CA TYR A 112 -1.80 -2.68 12.56
C TYR A 112 -1.30 -4.02 13.11
N ARG A 113 -1.96 -5.11 12.76
CA ARG A 113 -1.54 -6.46 13.13
C ARG A 113 -1.68 -7.42 11.95
N ASN A 114 -0.68 -8.27 11.72
CA ASN A 114 -0.70 -9.31 10.70
C ASN A 114 -0.77 -10.72 11.33
N TRP A 115 -1.54 -10.88 12.40
CA TRP A 115 -1.64 -12.15 13.12
C TRP A 115 -2.14 -13.28 12.21
N ALA A 116 -1.49 -14.44 12.29
CA ALA A 116 -1.96 -15.68 11.69
C ALA A 116 -3.31 -16.09 12.31
N PRO A 117 -4.13 -16.89 11.60
CA PRO A 117 -5.39 -17.37 12.14
C PRO A 117 -5.22 -18.02 13.52
N GLY A 118 -5.97 -17.55 14.52
CA GLY A 118 -5.91 -18.04 15.90
C GLY A 118 -4.80 -17.44 16.76
N GLN A 119 -4.11 -16.40 16.29
CA GLN A 119 -3.11 -15.63 17.03
C GLN A 119 -3.66 -14.25 17.42
N PRO A 120 -3.15 -13.61 18.49
CA PRO A 120 -2.11 -14.10 19.40
C PRO A 120 -2.58 -15.27 20.29
N ASP A 121 -1.68 -16.23 20.56
CA ASP A 121 -1.88 -17.16 21.67
C ASP A 121 -1.55 -16.43 22.98
N ILE A 122 -2.60 -16.18 23.77
CA ILE A 122 -2.54 -15.42 25.02
C ILE A 122 -1.67 -16.07 26.11
N SER A 123 -1.18 -17.30 25.91
CA SER A 123 -0.26 -17.97 26.83
C SER A 123 1.22 -17.65 26.57
N GLN A 124 1.50 -16.85 25.54
CA GLN A 124 2.83 -16.54 25.05
C GLN A 124 3.01 -15.02 25.02
N GLN A 125 4.25 -14.53 24.89
CA GLN A 125 4.57 -13.11 25.16
C GLN A 125 5.34 -12.42 24.04
N CYS A 126 6.00 -13.17 23.15
CA CYS A 126 6.87 -12.65 22.10
C CYS A 126 6.32 -12.98 20.72
N ALA A 127 6.45 -12.07 19.75
CA ALA A 127 5.96 -12.30 18.40
C ALA A 127 7.08 -12.61 17.41
N SER A 128 6.80 -13.54 16.49
CA SER A 128 7.63 -13.86 15.33
C SER A 128 6.82 -13.72 14.04
N SER A 129 7.50 -13.35 12.96
CA SER A 129 7.00 -13.37 11.60
C SER A 129 7.41 -14.67 10.92
N THR A 130 6.45 -15.32 10.25
CA THR A 130 6.67 -16.57 9.53
C THR A 130 7.10 -16.28 8.09
N ALA A 131 8.26 -16.81 7.69
CA ALA A 131 8.73 -16.69 6.32
C ALA A 131 7.86 -17.51 5.35
N ARG A 132 7.78 -17.06 4.08
CA ARG A 132 7.02 -17.70 2.97
C ARG A 132 5.51 -17.72 3.12
N THR A 133 4.97 -17.12 4.17
CA THR A 133 3.53 -16.95 4.39
C THR A 133 3.21 -15.46 4.51
N THR A 134 3.71 -14.65 3.57
CA THR A 134 3.47 -13.20 3.49
C THR A 134 3.76 -12.45 4.81
N GLY A 135 4.75 -12.93 5.58
CA GLY A 135 5.11 -12.38 6.88
C GLY A 135 3.98 -12.37 7.92
N ILE A 136 3.06 -13.34 7.93
CA ILE A 136 2.07 -13.46 9.02
C ILE A 136 2.75 -13.73 10.37
N TRP A 137 2.17 -13.18 11.44
CA TRP A 137 2.76 -13.21 12.77
C TRP A 137 2.13 -14.28 13.64
N LYS A 138 2.91 -14.86 14.51
CA LYS A 138 2.41 -15.68 15.61
C LYS A 138 3.15 -15.30 16.89
N THR A 139 2.57 -15.68 18.01
CA THR A 139 3.23 -15.58 19.30
C THR A 139 4.05 -16.84 19.54
N GLU A 140 5.11 -16.72 20.32
CA GLU A 140 6.00 -17.80 20.75
C GLU A 140 6.51 -17.56 22.19
N PRO A 141 6.85 -18.62 22.95
CA PRO A 141 7.58 -18.45 24.20
C PRO A 141 8.92 -17.76 23.93
N CYS A 142 9.21 -16.66 24.62
CA CYS A 142 10.39 -15.81 24.33
C CYS A 142 11.76 -16.53 24.39
N GLY A 143 11.82 -17.70 25.05
CA GLY A 143 13.01 -18.52 25.19
C GLY A 143 13.26 -19.52 24.06
N VAL A 144 12.38 -19.65 23.06
CA VAL A 144 12.70 -20.45 21.87
C VAL A 144 13.72 -19.72 21.00
N GLU A 145 14.42 -20.45 20.14
CA GLU A 145 15.46 -19.85 19.30
C GLU A 145 14.96 -19.67 17.85
N ASN A 146 14.82 -18.42 17.43
CA ASN A 146 14.46 -18.04 16.06
C ASN A 146 15.52 -17.10 15.46
N CYS A 147 15.51 -16.99 14.13
CA CYS A 147 16.17 -15.88 13.44
C CYS A 147 15.48 -14.56 13.81
N PHE A 148 15.99 -13.41 13.35
CA PHE A 148 15.40 -12.12 13.73
C PHE A 148 15.57 -11.04 12.69
N ILE A 149 14.74 -10.01 12.80
CA ILE A 149 14.77 -8.85 11.92
C ILE A 149 14.95 -7.61 12.79
N CYS A 150 16.05 -6.89 12.56
CA CYS A 150 16.28 -5.60 13.18
C CYS A 150 15.81 -4.48 12.27
N GLU A 151 15.43 -3.35 12.86
CA GLU A 151 15.33 -2.07 12.18
C GLU A 151 16.22 -1.00 12.82
N THR A 152 16.58 0.02 12.04
CA THR A 152 17.26 1.25 12.50
C THR A 152 16.96 2.39 11.53
N PHE A 153 17.30 3.64 11.87
CA PHE A 153 17.17 4.77 10.95
C PHE A 153 18.46 5.05 10.12
N ALA A 154 18.31 5.39 8.85
CA ALA A 154 19.37 5.86 7.96
C ALA A 154 19.90 7.23 8.43
N GLY A 155 21.21 7.45 8.31
CA GLY A 155 21.83 8.74 8.64
C GLY A 155 22.30 8.97 10.07
N SER A 156 22.31 7.94 10.91
CA SER A 156 23.03 8.00 12.19
C SER A 156 24.37 7.27 12.06
N SER A 157 25.43 8.06 11.88
CA SER A 157 26.79 7.59 11.69
C SER A 157 27.33 6.96 12.97
N GLY A 158 27.73 5.70 12.88
CA GLY A 158 28.43 4.96 13.92
C GLY A 158 28.99 3.66 13.37
N GLY A 159 30.07 3.76 12.59
CA GLY A 159 30.80 2.58 12.15
C GLY A 159 31.56 1.95 13.32
N SER A 160 31.42 0.65 13.51
CA SER A 160 32.54 -0.23 13.85
C SER A 160 32.15 -1.69 13.64
N THR A 161 32.92 -2.35 12.79
CA THR A 161 33.16 -3.78 12.82
C THR A 161 33.66 -4.20 14.21
N VAL A 162 33.32 -5.42 14.65
CA VAL A 162 34.21 -6.46 15.25
C VAL A 162 33.45 -7.41 16.20
N THR A 163 33.47 -8.69 15.82
CA THR A 163 33.83 -9.92 16.57
C THR A 163 33.49 -10.11 18.06
N SER A 164 32.76 -11.20 18.33
CA SER A 164 32.82 -12.18 19.46
C SER A 164 33.22 -11.75 20.89
N THR A 165 32.41 -12.27 21.83
CA THR A 165 32.68 -12.62 23.25
C THR A 165 32.78 -11.50 24.29
N SER A 166 31.73 -11.28 25.09
CA SER A 166 31.49 -11.95 26.40
C SER A 166 30.41 -11.22 27.22
N LYS A 167 29.74 -12.00 28.06
CA LYS A 167 28.59 -11.70 28.94
C LYS A 167 28.70 -10.41 29.78
N PRO A 168 27.67 -9.55 29.83
CA PRO A 168 27.57 -8.50 30.83
C PRO A 168 26.62 -8.86 31.99
N THR A 169 27.01 -8.38 33.17
CA THR A 169 26.35 -8.49 34.46
C THR A 169 25.28 -7.42 34.63
N THR A 170 24.23 -7.78 35.35
CA THR A 170 23.01 -7.03 35.68
C THR A 170 23.27 -5.80 36.55
N THR A 171 22.71 -4.64 36.17
CA THR A 171 22.48 -3.51 37.10
C THR A 171 21.15 -2.82 36.80
N THR A 172 20.36 -2.66 37.87
CA THR A 172 18.99 -2.13 37.97
C THR A 172 18.91 -0.61 37.72
N PRO A 173 17.84 -0.07 37.08
CA PRO A 173 17.62 1.38 37.02
C PRO A 173 16.85 1.90 38.25
N PRO A 174 17.09 3.16 38.69
CA PRO A 174 16.33 3.80 39.77
C PRO A 174 15.00 4.43 39.27
N PRO A 175 14.07 4.80 40.17
CA PRO A 175 12.69 5.10 39.83
C PRO A 175 12.46 6.50 39.27
N THR A 176 11.40 6.57 38.47
CA THR A 176 10.80 7.70 37.75
C THR A 176 10.33 8.83 38.66
N THR A 177 10.60 10.08 38.26
CA THR A 177 9.97 11.28 38.84
C THR A 177 8.95 11.86 37.85
N THR A 178 7.69 11.86 38.27
CA THR A 178 6.53 12.40 37.55
C THR A 178 6.50 13.93 37.66
N SER A 179 6.37 14.64 36.54
CA SER A 179 6.00 16.07 36.54
C SER A 179 4.71 16.27 35.76
N THR A 180 3.65 16.56 36.50
CA THR A 180 2.31 16.90 36.01
C THR A 180 2.32 18.33 35.44
N THR A 181 2.03 18.49 34.15
CA THR A 181 1.71 19.80 33.57
C THR A 181 0.29 19.75 33.01
N THR A 182 -0.60 20.52 33.62
CA THR A 182 -2.01 20.65 33.28
C THR A 182 -2.16 21.45 31.97
N GLN A 183 -2.67 20.82 30.90
CA GLN A 183 -3.03 21.51 29.66
C GLN A 183 -4.53 21.93 29.69
N PRO A 184 -4.89 23.15 29.26
CA PRO A 184 -6.29 23.58 29.14
C PRO A 184 -7.04 22.79 28.07
N PRO A 185 -8.40 22.74 28.10
CA PRO A 185 -9.18 21.89 27.22
C PRO A 185 -9.05 22.35 25.76
N THR A 186 -8.33 21.58 24.95
CA THR A 186 -8.32 21.70 23.50
C THR A 186 -9.62 21.14 22.94
N THR A 187 -10.42 22.02 22.33
CA THR A 187 -11.54 21.64 21.46
C THR A 187 -11.00 20.70 20.38
N THR A 188 -11.34 19.41 20.46
CA THR A 188 -10.88 18.40 19.51
C THR A 188 -11.36 18.77 18.11
N ALA A 189 -10.44 19.05 17.18
CA ALA A 189 -10.78 19.32 15.80
C ALA A 189 -11.58 18.15 15.22
N ALA A 190 -12.72 18.44 14.57
CA ALA A 190 -13.59 17.42 14.00
C ALA A 190 -12.85 16.63 12.91
N LYS A 191 -12.79 15.31 13.09
CA LYS A 191 -12.22 14.34 12.15
C LYS A 191 -12.88 14.49 10.77
N LYS A 192 -12.09 14.37 9.71
CA LYS A 192 -12.56 14.45 8.31
C LYS A 192 -12.64 13.04 7.76
N THR A 193 -13.82 12.59 7.35
CA THR A 193 -14.04 11.18 7.01
C THR A 193 -13.58 10.81 5.61
N ASP A 194 -13.51 11.79 4.71
CA ASP A 194 -13.12 11.60 3.31
C ASP A 194 -12.64 12.92 2.68
N CYS A 195 -12.35 12.90 1.38
CA CYS A 195 -11.92 14.09 0.64
C CYS A 195 -13.03 15.14 0.49
N TYR A 196 -14.30 14.73 0.49
CA TYR A 196 -15.44 15.65 0.45
C TYR A 196 -15.46 16.51 1.72
N ASP A 197 -15.24 15.88 2.88
CA ASP A 197 -15.15 16.57 4.16
C ASP A 197 -14.00 17.59 4.19
N TRP A 198 -12.85 17.23 3.64
CA TRP A 198 -11.73 18.16 3.51
C TRP A 198 -12.07 19.38 2.66
N LEU A 199 -12.75 19.17 1.52
CA LEU A 199 -13.17 20.25 0.64
C LEU A 199 -14.19 21.18 1.30
N HIS A 200 -15.26 20.62 1.88
CA HIS A 200 -16.40 21.40 2.35
C HIS A 200 -16.28 21.91 3.79
N TYR A 201 -15.57 21.18 4.66
CA TYR A 201 -15.45 21.49 6.09
C TYR A 201 -14.01 21.65 6.55
N GLY A 202 -13.02 21.26 5.74
CA GLY A 202 -11.60 21.42 6.01
C GLY A 202 -10.95 22.63 5.33
N GLY A 203 -11.64 23.26 4.36
CA GLY A 203 -11.12 24.39 3.59
C GLY A 203 -10.06 24.02 2.55
N ALA A 204 -9.92 22.73 2.23
CA ALA A 204 -8.96 22.25 1.24
C ALA A 204 -9.42 22.61 -0.18
N THR A 205 -8.54 23.21 -0.98
CA THR A 205 -8.85 23.64 -2.36
C THR A 205 -7.89 23.08 -3.41
N THR A 206 -6.84 22.36 -2.99
CA THR A 206 -5.80 21.84 -3.88
C THR A 206 -5.77 20.33 -3.85
N SER A 207 -5.62 19.69 -5.00
CA SER A 207 -5.46 18.23 -5.06
C SER A 207 -4.15 17.82 -4.40
N GLY A 208 -4.14 16.68 -3.71
CA GLY A 208 -2.99 16.26 -2.93
C GLY A 208 -3.27 15.12 -1.98
N VAL A 209 -2.31 14.82 -1.12
CA VAL A 209 -2.44 13.75 -0.12
C VAL A 209 -3.03 14.32 1.16
N TYR A 210 -4.10 13.71 1.66
CA TYR A 210 -4.79 14.11 2.87
C TYR A 210 -5.00 12.90 3.78
N SER A 211 -4.96 13.13 5.09
CA SER A 211 -5.33 12.13 6.09
C SER A 211 -6.84 12.19 6.33
N ILE A 212 -7.51 11.04 6.18
CA ILE A 212 -8.95 10.89 6.42
C ILE A 212 -9.17 9.84 7.51
N GLN A 213 -10.30 9.94 8.22
CA GLN A 213 -10.69 8.96 9.23
C GLN A 213 -12.20 8.68 9.14
N PRO A 214 -12.62 7.75 8.28
CA PRO A 214 -13.98 7.22 8.28
C PRO A 214 -14.41 6.66 9.65
N PRO A 215 -15.72 6.62 9.94
CA PRO A 215 -16.23 6.01 11.16
C PRO A 215 -15.79 4.55 11.29
N GLY A 216 -15.31 4.16 12.47
CA GLY A 216 -14.88 2.77 12.72
C GLY A 216 -13.50 2.43 12.18
N SER A 217 -12.71 3.40 11.70
CA SER A 217 -11.33 3.18 11.28
C SER A 217 -10.32 4.08 12.00
N ASP A 218 -9.06 3.66 11.96
CA ASP A 218 -7.93 4.54 12.19
C ASP A 218 -7.75 5.51 11.01
N PRO A 219 -7.08 6.67 11.22
CA PRO A 219 -6.78 7.58 10.14
C PRO A 219 -5.85 6.94 9.10
N PHE A 220 -6.09 7.19 7.83
CA PHE A 220 -5.20 6.80 6.74
C PHE A 220 -5.10 7.88 5.66
N SER A 221 -4.02 7.85 4.89
CA SER A 221 -3.77 8.81 3.83
C SER A 221 -4.41 8.38 2.51
N VAL A 222 -4.97 9.34 1.80
CA VAL A 222 -5.54 9.17 0.46
C VAL A 222 -5.12 10.32 -0.45
N TYR A 223 -5.16 10.11 -1.76
CA TYR A 223 -5.10 11.22 -2.70
C TYR A 223 -6.49 11.80 -2.92
N CYS A 224 -6.63 13.09 -2.63
CA CYS A 224 -7.83 13.84 -2.92
C CYS A 224 -7.68 14.64 -4.21
N ASP A 225 -8.61 14.43 -5.13
CA ASP A 225 -8.81 15.31 -6.27
C ASP A 225 -9.86 16.38 -5.89
N MET A 226 -9.36 17.60 -5.67
CA MET A 226 -10.16 18.76 -5.26
C MET A 226 -10.63 19.60 -6.45
N THR A 227 -10.40 19.14 -7.68
CA THR A 227 -10.55 19.96 -8.89
C THR A 227 -11.54 19.40 -9.89
N THR A 228 -11.60 18.08 -10.06
CA THR A 228 -12.48 17.47 -11.05
C THR A 228 -13.94 17.55 -10.64
N ASP A 229 -14.81 18.07 -11.52
CA ASP A 229 -16.27 18.06 -11.33
C ASP A 229 -16.72 18.62 -9.96
N GLY A 230 -16.09 19.71 -9.51
CA GLY A 230 -16.36 20.31 -8.19
C GLY A 230 -15.51 19.79 -7.04
N GLY A 231 -14.66 18.78 -7.27
CA GLY A 231 -13.67 18.31 -6.30
C GLY A 231 -14.23 17.38 -5.22
N GLY A 232 -13.41 17.10 -4.20
CA GLY A 232 -13.76 16.28 -3.05
C GLY A 232 -13.71 14.78 -3.32
N TRP A 233 -13.02 14.35 -4.38
CA TRP A 233 -12.94 12.95 -4.78
C TRP A 233 -11.78 12.24 -4.10
N THR A 234 -12.04 11.09 -3.49
CA THR A 234 -11.02 10.17 -2.98
C THR A 234 -10.61 9.20 -4.08
N VAL A 235 -9.37 9.28 -4.55
CA VAL A 235 -8.86 8.38 -5.62
C VAL A 235 -8.58 7.00 -5.03
N ILE A 236 -9.18 5.97 -5.64
CA ILE A 236 -9.06 4.57 -5.20
C ILE A 236 -8.23 3.72 -6.17
N GLN A 237 -8.13 4.14 -7.42
CA GLN A 237 -7.23 3.56 -8.41
C GLN A 237 -6.68 4.67 -9.30
N ARG A 238 -5.39 4.59 -9.63
CA ARG A 238 -4.75 5.39 -10.67
C ARG A 238 -3.78 4.54 -11.47
N ARG A 239 -3.79 4.70 -12.80
CA ARG A 239 -2.79 4.19 -13.75
C ARG A 239 -2.37 5.34 -14.66
N GLN A 240 -1.09 5.63 -14.78
CA GLN A 240 -0.57 6.76 -15.57
C GLN A 240 0.82 6.52 -16.17
N ASP A 241 1.63 5.63 -15.59
CA ASP A 241 3.00 5.39 -16.06
C ASP A 241 3.41 3.91 -16.07
N GLY A 242 2.68 3.03 -15.36
CA GLY A 242 2.96 1.60 -15.32
C GLY A 242 4.19 1.24 -14.50
N THR A 243 4.67 2.16 -13.65
CA THR A 243 5.79 1.91 -12.73
C THR A 243 5.43 0.91 -11.62
N LEU A 244 4.14 0.78 -11.31
CA LEU A 244 3.60 -0.16 -10.34
C LEU A 244 2.88 -1.31 -11.05
N SER A 245 3.26 -2.54 -10.71
CA SER A 245 2.57 -3.72 -11.22
C SER A 245 1.24 -3.94 -10.52
N PHE A 246 0.20 -4.24 -11.29
CA PHE A 246 -1.15 -4.58 -10.81
C PHE A 246 -1.51 -6.03 -11.14
N TYR A 247 -1.06 -6.54 -12.29
CA TYR A 247 -1.57 -7.79 -12.83
C TYR A 247 -1.14 -9.03 -12.04
N ASP A 248 -0.01 -8.95 -11.36
CA ASP A 248 0.62 -10.02 -10.58
C ASP A 248 0.31 -9.93 -9.08
N LYS A 249 -0.67 -9.12 -8.69
CA LYS A 249 -1.00 -8.85 -7.28
C LYS A 249 -2.04 -9.84 -6.76
N THR A 250 -1.81 -10.30 -5.53
CA THR A 250 -2.61 -11.33 -4.84
C THR A 250 -3.88 -10.75 -4.21
N TRP A 251 -4.75 -11.62 -3.68
CA TRP A 251 -5.88 -11.25 -2.83
C TRP A 251 -5.47 -10.32 -1.70
N SER A 252 -4.37 -10.64 -1.02
CA SER A 252 -3.86 -9.85 0.10
C SER A 252 -3.43 -8.46 -0.34
N ASP A 253 -2.73 -8.36 -1.49
CA ASP A 253 -2.30 -7.07 -2.04
C ASP A 253 -3.50 -6.19 -2.36
N TYR A 254 -4.51 -6.73 -3.06
CA TYR A 254 -5.72 -5.99 -3.41
C TYR A 254 -6.62 -5.67 -2.21
N LYS A 255 -6.61 -6.51 -1.17
CA LYS A 255 -7.32 -6.26 0.09
C LYS A 255 -6.78 -5.04 0.83
N TYR A 256 -5.46 -4.94 1.00
CA TYR A 256 -4.83 -3.89 1.81
C TYR A 256 -4.41 -2.66 1.01
N GLY A 257 -4.25 -2.81 -0.30
CA GLY A 257 -3.79 -1.77 -1.21
C GLY A 257 -2.28 -1.77 -1.42
N PHE A 258 -1.87 -1.21 -2.55
CA PHE A 258 -0.48 -1.12 -2.96
C PHE A 258 -0.25 0.18 -3.74
N GLN A 259 0.81 0.90 -3.35
CA GLN A 259 1.26 2.14 -3.97
C GLN A 259 2.66 2.45 -3.48
N THR A 260 3.48 3.08 -4.33
CA THR A 260 4.77 3.64 -3.92
C THR A 260 4.58 5.08 -3.43
N ASP A 261 3.77 5.86 -4.14
CA ASP A 261 3.35 7.22 -3.80
C ASP A 261 1.86 7.34 -4.13
N LEU A 262 1.07 7.93 -3.23
CA LEU A 262 -0.35 8.23 -3.48
C LEU A 262 -0.55 9.22 -4.64
N ARG A 263 0.49 9.90 -5.11
CA ARG A 263 0.47 10.71 -6.33
C ARG A 263 0.65 9.89 -7.61
N GLY A 264 1.24 8.70 -7.52
CA GLY A 264 1.52 7.82 -8.65
C GLY A 264 0.42 6.79 -8.91
N ASP A 265 0.78 5.71 -9.60
CA ASP A 265 -0.06 4.53 -9.75
C ASP A 265 -0.41 3.95 -8.36
N LEU A 266 -1.68 3.61 -8.14
CA LEU A 266 -2.15 3.10 -6.84
C LEU A 266 -3.39 2.22 -6.96
N TRP A 267 -3.51 1.27 -6.02
CA TRP A 267 -4.78 0.65 -5.62
C TRP A 267 -4.96 0.86 -4.11
N LEU A 268 -6.04 1.53 -3.70
CA LEU A 268 -6.21 1.95 -2.30
C LEU A 268 -6.40 0.76 -1.32
N GLY A 269 -6.94 -0.35 -1.82
CA GLY A 269 -7.24 -1.56 -1.04
C GLY A 269 -8.73 -1.76 -0.82
N ASN A 270 -9.22 -2.98 -1.04
CA ASN A 270 -10.64 -3.33 -0.97
C ASN A 270 -11.23 -3.10 0.43
N ASP A 271 -10.47 -3.28 1.51
CA ASP A 271 -10.97 -2.97 2.86
C ASP A 271 -11.27 -1.48 3.01
N LYS A 272 -10.39 -0.61 2.49
CA LYS A 272 -10.59 0.84 2.53
C LYS A 272 -11.71 1.27 1.57
N ILE A 273 -11.82 0.64 0.41
CA ILE A 273 -12.90 0.92 -0.55
C ILE A 273 -14.26 0.53 0.04
N ASN A 274 -14.38 -0.63 0.70
CA ASN A 274 -15.60 -1.06 1.39
C ASN A 274 -15.97 -0.09 2.52
N LEU A 275 -14.99 0.31 3.34
CA LEU A 275 -15.19 1.30 4.39
C LEU A 275 -15.70 2.65 3.86
N LEU A 276 -15.18 3.08 2.70
CA LEU A 276 -15.56 4.33 2.05
C LEU A 276 -16.84 4.24 1.21
N SER A 277 -17.38 3.04 0.99
CA SER A 277 -18.56 2.82 0.15
C SER A 277 -19.44 1.74 0.75
N THR A 278 -20.36 2.13 1.62
CA THR A 278 -21.32 1.21 2.27
C THR A 278 -22.66 1.24 1.55
N LYS A 279 -23.47 0.17 1.70
CA LYS A 279 -24.77 0.04 1.02
C LYS A 279 -25.74 1.19 1.29
N ASP A 280 -25.70 1.75 2.50
CA ASP A 280 -26.54 2.88 2.91
C ASP A 280 -25.89 4.25 2.61
N SER A 281 -24.67 4.25 2.04
CA SER A 281 -23.98 5.48 1.67
C SER A 281 -24.50 6.04 0.35
N THR A 282 -24.45 7.37 0.22
CA THR A 282 -24.73 8.08 -1.03
C THR A 282 -23.47 8.20 -1.88
N VAL A 283 -22.60 7.20 -1.90
CA VAL A 283 -21.30 7.31 -2.58
C VAL A 283 -21.45 7.07 -4.08
N ASN A 284 -20.89 8.00 -4.85
CA ASN A 284 -20.73 7.89 -6.28
C ASN A 284 -19.30 7.47 -6.61
N LEU A 285 -19.16 6.49 -7.50
CA LEU A 285 -17.94 6.15 -8.21
C LEU A 285 -17.86 7.00 -9.48
N ARG A 286 -16.68 7.52 -9.79
CA ARG A 286 -16.34 8.12 -11.08
C ARG A 286 -15.15 7.38 -11.66
N ILE A 287 -15.30 6.93 -12.91
CA ILE A 287 -14.22 6.33 -13.70
C ILE A 287 -13.87 7.32 -14.81
N GLU A 288 -12.58 7.58 -15.01
CA GLU A 288 -12.04 8.37 -16.12
C GLU A 288 -11.02 7.54 -16.88
N ILE A 289 -11.13 7.55 -18.21
CA ILE A 289 -10.19 6.89 -19.14
C ILE A 289 -9.71 7.95 -20.13
N ARG A 290 -8.39 8.04 -20.28
CA ARG A 290 -7.73 9.04 -21.12
C ARG A 290 -6.73 8.38 -22.06
N GLY A 291 -6.78 8.82 -23.31
CA GLY A 291 -5.88 8.42 -24.38
C GLY A 291 -5.96 6.94 -24.74
N ASP A 292 -5.45 6.64 -25.92
CA ASP A 292 -5.36 5.29 -26.45
C ASP A 292 -3.91 5.04 -26.91
N ARG A 293 -3.24 4.10 -26.24
CA ARG A 293 -1.87 3.66 -26.54
C ARG A 293 -1.84 2.53 -27.55
N CYS A 294 -2.99 2.06 -28.00
CA CYS A 294 -3.08 1.01 -29.00
C CYS A 294 -2.20 1.36 -30.22
N PRO A 295 -1.18 0.56 -30.55
CA PRO A 295 -0.27 0.88 -31.65
C PRO A 295 -0.97 0.68 -33.00
N PRO A 296 -0.76 1.58 -33.99
CA PRO A 296 -1.28 1.38 -35.35
C PRO A 296 -0.48 0.30 -36.09
N SER A 297 -0.77 -1.01 -35.94
CA SER A 297 -0.37 -2.05 -36.92
C SER A 297 -0.83 -3.47 -36.58
N ALA A 298 -0.96 -4.29 -37.64
CA ALA A 298 -1.55 -5.62 -37.82
C ALA A 298 -1.04 -6.80 -36.94
N THR A 299 -0.26 -6.54 -35.88
CA THR A 299 0.33 -7.59 -35.01
C THR A 299 -0.54 -7.96 -33.81
N PHE A 300 -1.61 -7.20 -33.54
CA PHE A 300 -2.58 -7.45 -32.46
C PHE A 300 -3.96 -7.83 -33.02
N PRO A 301 -4.13 -8.98 -33.69
CA PRO A 301 -5.43 -9.41 -34.15
C PRO A 301 -6.34 -9.69 -32.94
N GLY A 302 -7.23 -8.74 -32.61
CA GLY A 302 -8.30 -8.94 -31.62
C GLY A 302 -8.45 -7.86 -30.54
N VAL A 303 -7.41 -7.09 -30.22
CA VAL A 303 -7.43 -6.08 -29.13
C VAL A 303 -7.57 -4.66 -29.66
N CYS A 304 -7.07 -4.41 -30.87
CA CYS A 304 -6.91 -3.07 -31.40
C CYS A 304 -7.76 -2.89 -32.66
N ALA A 305 -8.98 -2.36 -32.52
CA ALA A 305 -9.81 -1.98 -33.65
C ALA A 305 -9.85 -0.45 -33.82
N ILE A 306 -9.51 -0.02 -35.03
CA ILE A 306 -9.48 1.38 -35.51
C ILE A 306 -10.86 2.06 -35.38
N PRO A 307 -10.93 3.39 -35.12
CA PRO A 307 -9.86 4.39 -35.22
C PRO A 307 -9.19 4.72 -33.87
N LEU A 308 -7.86 4.75 -33.88
CA LEU A 308 -7.04 5.26 -32.77
C LEU A 308 -7.37 6.73 -32.50
N ASP A 309 -7.73 7.02 -31.25
CA ASP A 309 -7.88 8.38 -30.77
C ASP A 309 -6.95 8.58 -29.55
N PRO A 310 -5.72 9.08 -29.76
CA PRO A 310 -4.77 9.30 -28.66
C PRO A 310 -5.27 10.35 -27.66
N ASN A 311 -6.33 11.09 -27.99
CA ASN A 311 -6.95 12.09 -27.14
C ASN A 311 -8.33 11.65 -26.62
N VAL A 312 -8.68 10.36 -26.75
CA VAL A 312 -9.97 9.87 -26.25
C VAL A 312 -10.11 10.21 -24.77
N PHE A 313 -11.26 10.77 -24.41
CA PHE A 313 -11.64 10.97 -23.01
C PHE A 313 -13.05 10.47 -22.83
N VAL A 314 -13.19 9.46 -21.98
CA VAL A 314 -14.48 8.94 -21.56
C VAL A 314 -14.54 8.88 -20.04
N TYR A 315 -15.72 9.15 -19.50
CA TYR A 315 -15.96 9.04 -18.07
C TYR A 315 -17.37 8.53 -17.80
N GLY A 316 -17.58 7.96 -16.62
CA GLY A 316 -18.88 7.53 -16.14
C GLY A 316 -18.99 7.71 -14.64
N THR A 317 -20.16 8.11 -14.16
CA THR A 317 -20.49 8.12 -12.72
C THR A 317 -21.60 7.15 -12.40
N PHE A 318 -21.51 6.48 -11.25
CA PHE A 318 -22.41 5.42 -10.82
C PHE A 318 -22.61 5.53 -9.30
N LYS A 319 -23.79 5.18 -8.77
CA LYS A 319 -23.86 4.82 -7.35
C LYS A 319 -23.03 3.57 -7.15
N PHE A 320 -22.29 3.48 -6.05
CA PHE A 320 -21.32 2.40 -5.86
C PHE A 320 -21.16 2.02 -4.41
N TYR A 321 -21.06 0.72 -4.18
CA TYR A 321 -20.46 0.15 -2.99
C TYR A 321 -19.89 -1.23 -3.32
N ILE A 322 -18.99 -1.71 -2.46
CA ILE A 322 -18.57 -3.12 -2.47
C ILE A 322 -18.94 -3.74 -1.14
N ASP A 323 -19.22 -5.04 -1.13
CA ASP A 323 -19.40 -5.77 0.12
C ASP A 323 -18.07 -5.94 0.89
N GLY A 324 -18.14 -6.43 2.12
CA GLY A 324 -16.95 -6.80 2.88
C GLY A 324 -16.29 -8.08 2.38
N GLU A 325 -15.12 -8.42 2.93
CA GLU A 325 -14.36 -9.61 2.57
C GLU A 325 -15.15 -10.91 2.68
N SER A 326 -16.07 -11.02 3.66
CA SER A 326 -16.92 -12.20 3.86
C SER A 326 -17.79 -12.53 2.64
N ASN A 327 -18.06 -11.54 1.79
CA ASN A 327 -18.78 -11.66 0.53
C ASN A 327 -17.86 -11.38 -0.67
N ASN A 328 -16.55 -11.60 -0.52
CA ASN A 328 -15.53 -11.46 -1.56
C ASN A 328 -15.54 -10.10 -2.27
N TYR A 329 -15.80 -9.03 -1.52
CA TYR A 329 -15.83 -7.66 -2.06
C TYR A 329 -16.76 -7.49 -3.26
N MET A 330 -17.90 -8.20 -3.29
CA MET A 330 -18.86 -8.12 -4.40
C MET A 330 -19.18 -6.66 -4.75
N MET A 331 -19.09 -6.30 -6.02
CA MET A 331 -19.38 -4.94 -6.47
C MET A 331 -20.86 -4.73 -6.70
N HIS A 332 -21.36 -3.57 -6.27
CA HIS A 332 -22.73 -3.12 -6.51
C HIS A 332 -22.71 -1.74 -7.15
N THR A 333 -23.33 -1.63 -8.32
CA THR A 333 -23.43 -0.36 -9.05
C THR A 333 -24.85 -0.10 -9.53
N SER A 334 -25.22 1.18 -9.65
CA SER A 334 -26.39 1.57 -10.43
C SER A 334 -26.09 1.51 -11.94
N ASP A 335 -27.12 1.79 -12.76
CA ASP A 335 -26.91 2.29 -14.11
C ASP A 335 -26.08 3.58 -14.09
N ILE A 336 -25.51 3.94 -15.24
CA ILE A 336 -24.74 5.17 -15.39
C ILE A 336 -25.62 6.38 -15.04
N LEU A 337 -25.12 7.26 -14.18
CA LEU A 337 -25.77 8.51 -13.80
C LEU A 337 -25.41 9.63 -14.76
N THR A 338 -24.12 9.80 -15.03
CA THR A 338 -23.59 10.79 -15.99
C THR A 338 -22.37 10.24 -16.72
N GLY A 339 -22.09 10.81 -17.89
CA GLY A 339 -20.94 10.45 -18.72
C GLY A 339 -21.31 9.57 -19.92
N ASN A 340 -20.29 9.08 -20.60
CA ASN A 340 -20.38 8.36 -21.87
C ASN A 340 -19.61 7.02 -21.85
N LEU A 341 -19.34 6.49 -20.65
CA LEU A 341 -18.62 5.24 -20.45
C LEU A 341 -19.43 4.01 -20.90
N THR A 342 -20.75 4.11 -20.94
CA THR A 342 -21.65 3.03 -21.39
C THR A 342 -22.51 3.51 -22.55
N SER A 343 -22.89 2.61 -23.46
CA SER A 343 -23.80 2.91 -24.58
C SER A 343 -24.84 1.79 -24.75
N PRO A 344 -25.97 2.04 -25.46
CA PRO A 344 -26.95 0.99 -25.75
C PRO A 344 -26.30 -0.22 -26.44
N GLY A 345 -26.38 -1.40 -25.84
CA GLY A 345 -25.75 -2.62 -26.37
C GLY A 345 -24.27 -2.81 -25.99
N ASN A 346 -23.65 -1.85 -25.30
CA ASN A 346 -22.34 -1.98 -24.69
C ASN A 346 -22.39 -1.50 -23.22
N PRO A 347 -22.64 -2.43 -22.28
CA PRO A 347 -22.75 -2.11 -20.85
C PRO A 347 -21.43 -1.66 -20.20
N GLY A 348 -20.28 -1.85 -20.86
CA GLY A 348 -18.98 -1.43 -20.36
C GLY A 348 -18.73 -1.88 -18.91
N PHE A 349 -18.40 -0.92 -18.04
CA PHE A 349 -18.15 -1.15 -16.61
C PHE A 349 -19.34 -1.79 -15.85
N SER A 350 -20.58 -1.58 -16.29
CA SER A 350 -21.76 -2.10 -15.61
C SER A 350 -21.84 -3.64 -15.63
N THR A 351 -21.05 -4.32 -16.47
CA THR A 351 -20.97 -5.80 -16.47
C THR A 351 -20.36 -6.38 -15.21
N SER A 352 -19.56 -5.59 -14.50
CA SER A 352 -18.97 -5.98 -13.22
C SER A 352 -19.98 -5.92 -12.07
N ASN A 353 -21.18 -5.36 -12.26
CA ASN A 353 -22.21 -5.30 -11.23
C ASN A 353 -22.65 -6.71 -10.77
N GLY A 354 -22.67 -6.92 -9.46
CA GLY A 354 -23.01 -8.19 -8.81
C GLY A 354 -21.92 -9.27 -8.93
N LYS A 355 -20.71 -8.92 -9.39
CA LYS A 355 -19.59 -9.86 -9.51
C LYS A 355 -18.70 -9.83 -8.29
N LEU A 356 -18.10 -10.97 -7.99
CA LEU A 356 -17.10 -11.12 -6.91
C LEU A 356 -15.76 -10.57 -7.39
N PHE A 357 -14.93 -10.10 -6.46
CA PHE A 357 -13.57 -9.72 -6.80
C PHE A 357 -12.73 -10.98 -7.00
N ASP A 358 -11.92 -11.01 -8.04
CA ASP A 358 -11.08 -12.13 -8.41
C ASP A 358 -9.64 -11.65 -8.61
N THR A 359 -8.69 -12.44 -8.13
CA THR A 359 -7.23 -12.20 -8.16
C THR A 359 -6.52 -13.44 -8.69
N ILE A 360 -5.22 -13.35 -8.96
CA ILE A 360 -4.42 -14.46 -9.48
C ILE A 360 -4.43 -15.72 -8.58
N ASP A 361 -4.58 -15.55 -7.27
CA ASP A 361 -4.52 -16.60 -6.25
C ASP A 361 -5.89 -16.91 -5.62
N ARG A 362 -6.94 -16.17 -5.98
CA ARG A 362 -8.31 -16.40 -5.48
C ARG A 362 -9.35 -15.99 -6.51
N THR A 363 -10.02 -16.99 -7.10
CA THR A 363 -11.06 -16.82 -8.13
C THR A 363 -12.38 -17.47 -7.71
N HIS A 364 -13.50 -16.87 -8.11
CA HIS A 364 -14.83 -17.28 -7.68
C HIS A 364 -15.83 -17.47 -8.84
N GLY A 365 -15.40 -17.30 -10.10
CA GLY A 365 -16.23 -17.47 -11.30
C GLY A 365 -15.83 -18.64 -12.21
N ASN A 366 -16.80 -19.51 -12.55
CA ASN A 366 -16.95 -20.39 -13.73
C ASN A 366 -15.70 -21.02 -14.42
N GLY A 367 -14.60 -21.27 -13.71
CA GLY A 367 -13.39 -21.86 -14.32
C GLY A 367 -12.57 -20.88 -15.17
N LEU A 368 -12.77 -19.58 -14.97
CA LEU A 368 -11.88 -18.56 -15.53
C LEU A 368 -10.61 -18.52 -14.68
N ILE A 369 -9.51 -19.04 -15.24
CA ILE A 369 -8.17 -18.64 -14.83
C ILE A 369 -8.08 -17.17 -15.24
N VAL A 370 -7.80 -16.27 -14.30
CA VAL A 370 -7.47 -14.86 -14.63
C VAL A 370 -6.26 -14.92 -15.57
N PRO A 371 -6.40 -14.58 -16.87
CA PRO A 371 -5.25 -14.49 -17.76
C PRO A 371 -4.14 -13.65 -17.12
N ASP A 372 -2.91 -14.12 -17.25
CA ASP A 372 -1.76 -13.59 -16.51
C ASP A 372 -1.63 -12.06 -16.62
N ASP A 373 -2.10 -11.44 -17.71
CA ASP A 373 -1.91 -10.01 -17.98
C ASP A 373 -3.12 -9.10 -17.73
N ILE A 374 -4.31 -9.62 -17.40
CA ILE A 374 -5.51 -8.77 -17.21
C ILE A 374 -5.69 -8.28 -15.76
N GLY A 375 -4.95 -8.87 -14.82
CA GLY A 375 -4.95 -8.49 -13.41
C GLY A 375 -6.25 -8.76 -12.66
N ALA A 376 -6.37 -8.24 -11.44
CA ALA A 376 -7.54 -8.50 -10.61
C ALA A 376 -8.72 -7.59 -10.92
N TRP A 377 -9.93 -8.14 -10.93
CA TRP A 377 -11.14 -7.38 -11.23
C TRP A 377 -12.41 -8.08 -10.74
N TRP A 378 -13.54 -7.40 -10.90
CA TRP A 378 -14.88 -7.96 -10.77
C TRP A 378 -15.31 -8.56 -12.11
N PHE A 379 -14.87 -9.79 -12.38
CA PHE A 379 -15.03 -10.43 -13.68
C PHE A 379 -16.43 -10.98 -13.94
N ASP A 380 -16.84 -10.90 -15.21
CA ASP A 380 -17.94 -11.67 -15.78
C ASP A 380 -17.45 -12.52 -16.97
N SER A 381 -18.27 -13.49 -17.38
CA SER A 381 -18.10 -14.22 -18.64
C SER A 381 -17.94 -13.32 -19.88
N ASN A 382 -18.48 -12.09 -19.85
CA ASN A 382 -18.32 -11.08 -20.90
C ASN A 382 -17.60 -9.84 -20.36
N THR A 383 -16.44 -9.97 -19.73
CA THR A 383 -15.74 -8.80 -19.14
C THR A 383 -15.38 -7.76 -20.20
N TYR A 384 -16.00 -6.57 -20.13
CA TYR A 384 -15.75 -5.44 -21.03
C TYR A 384 -14.60 -4.53 -20.57
N CYS A 385 -14.09 -4.68 -19.35
CA CYS A 385 -13.00 -3.84 -18.88
C CYS A 385 -12.12 -4.57 -17.86
N ALA A 386 -10.82 -4.30 -17.94
CA ALA A 386 -9.84 -4.73 -16.96
C ALA A 386 -8.85 -3.58 -16.75
N LEU A 387 -9.20 -2.62 -15.88
CA LEU A 387 -8.37 -1.42 -15.67
C LEU A 387 -7.13 -1.69 -14.81
N ASN A 388 -7.02 -2.91 -14.30
CA ASN A 388 -5.95 -3.40 -13.43
C ASN A 388 -4.96 -4.34 -14.16
N GLY A 389 -5.07 -4.48 -15.48
CA GLY A 389 -4.13 -5.30 -16.24
C GLY A 389 -2.72 -4.72 -16.35
N GLU A 390 -1.85 -5.50 -16.98
CA GLU A 390 -0.47 -5.13 -17.27
C GLU A 390 -0.46 -3.88 -18.15
N TYR A 391 0.31 -2.89 -17.72
CA TYR A 391 0.28 -1.56 -18.31
C TYR A 391 0.89 -1.51 -19.71
N ASN A 392 1.88 -2.34 -19.99
CA ASN A 392 2.56 -2.42 -21.29
C ASN A 392 2.45 -3.83 -21.88
N SER A 393 1.27 -4.46 -21.71
CA SER A 393 1.03 -5.83 -22.19
C SER A 393 1.23 -5.94 -23.70
N LYS A 394 1.65 -7.14 -24.13
CA LYS A 394 1.67 -7.55 -25.53
C LYS A 394 0.39 -8.31 -25.94
N SER A 395 -0.58 -8.44 -25.03
CA SER A 395 -1.86 -9.11 -25.22
C SER A 395 -3.01 -8.20 -24.78
N TRP A 396 -3.82 -8.58 -23.79
CA TRP A 396 -5.02 -7.85 -23.38
C TRP A 396 -4.68 -6.70 -22.41
N GLY A 397 -3.85 -6.98 -21.40
CA GLY A 397 -3.37 -5.95 -20.47
C GLY A 397 -4.46 -5.10 -19.85
N ILE A 398 -4.15 -3.81 -19.66
CA ILE A 398 -5.14 -2.79 -19.36
C ILE A 398 -6.01 -2.47 -20.58
N TYR A 399 -7.32 -2.71 -20.49
CA TYR A 399 -8.23 -2.41 -21.60
C TYR A 399 -9.64 -1.99 -21.16
N PHE A 400 -10.33 -1.30 -22.06
CA PHE A 400 -11.74 -0.95 -21.93
C PHE A 400 -12.45 -1.07 -23.29
N ASN A 401 -13.42 -1.98 -23.38
CA ASN A 401 -14.23 -2.18 -24.56
C ASN A 401 -15.29 -1.07 -24.69
N ARG A 402 -15.32 -0.41 -25.84
CA ARG A 402 -16.23 0.68 -26.17
C ARG A 402 -16.93 0.42 -27.49
N GLN A 403 -18.14 0.94 -27.64
CA GLN A 403 -18.83 0.97 -28.92
C GLN A 403 -18.73 2.35 -29.57
N TYR A 404 -18.34 2.38 -30.84
CA TYR A 404 -18.36 3.57 -31.69
C TYR A 404 -18.87 3.21 -33.08
N ASN A 405 -19.84 3.96 -33.59
CA ASN A 405 -20.50 3.68 -34.88
C ASN A 405 -20.95 2.21 -35.04
N ASN A 406 -21.55 1.63 -33.99
CA ASN A 406 -21.98 0.22 -33.93
C ASN A 406 -20.87 -0.84 -34.03
N LEU A 407 -19.60 -0.43 -33.89
CA LEU A 407 -18.45 -1.34 -33.80
C LEU A 407 -17.92 -1.33 -32.37
N ASN A 408 -17.66 -2.51 -31.81
CA ASN A 408 -16.94 -2.65 -30.55
C ASN A 408 -15.44 -2.59 -30.82
N TYR A 409 -14.71 -1.84 -30.02
CA TYR A 409 -13.26 -1.74 -30.06
C TYR A 409 -12.72 -1.56 -28.64
N ASP A 410 -11.54 -2.10 -28.35
CA ASP A 410 -10.90 -1.91 -27.06
C ASP A 410 -9.97 -0.69 -27.10
N ILE A 411 -10.08 0.13 -26.05
CA ILE A 411 -9.15 1.21 -25.75
C ILE A 411 -8.06 0.61 -24.87
N VAL A 412 -6.80 0.88 -25.18
CA VAL A 412 -5.66 0.60 -24.29
C VAL A 412 -5.26 1.92 -23.60
N PRO A 413 -5.74 2.21 -22.39
CA PRO A 413 -5.67 3.56 -21.83
C PRO A 413 -4.24 4.08 -21.67
N VAL A 414 -4.03 5.37 -21.96
CA VAL A 414 -2.83 6.12 -21.50
C VAL A 414 -2.93 6.38 -20.00
N SER A 415 -4.12 6.67 -19.49
CA SER A 415 -4.32 6.74 -18.04
C SER A 415 -5.74 6.41 -17.64
N THR A 416 -5.88 5.91 -16.41
CA THR A 416 -7.16 5.66 -15.77
C THR A 416 -7.16 6.22 -14.36
N GLU A 417 -8.30 6.75 -13.94
CA GLU A 417 -8.57 7.04 -12.54
C GLU A 417 -9.94 6.52 -12.15
N ILE A 418 -10.00 5.90 -10.97
CA ILE A 418 -11.25 5.52 -10.32
C ILE A 418 -11.29 6.25 -8.98
N LYS A 419 -12.38 6.97 -8.71
CA LYS A 419 -12.49 7.83 -7.52
C LYS A 419 -13.90 7.86 -6.94
N LEU A 420 -13.98 8.00 -5.62
CA LEU A 420 -15.22 7.99 -4.84
C LEU A 420 -15.53 9.40 -4.33
N ARG A 421 -16.81 9.77 -4.28
CA ARG A 421 -17.27 10.99 -3.61
C ARG A 421 -18.70 10.79 -3.11
N ARG A 422 -19.00 11.29 -1.92
CA ARG A 422 -20.40 11.39 -1.46
C ARG A 422 -21.21 12.29 -2.41
N ALA A 423 -22.41 11.85 -2.76
CA ALA A 423 -23.33 12.55 -3.65
C ALA A 423 -23.90 13.81 -3.00
#